data_AF-S8DP52-F1
#
_entry.id   AF-S8DP52-F1
#
_cell.length_a   1.000
_cell.length_b   1.000
_cell.length_c   1.000
_cell.angle_alpha   90.00
_cell.angle_beta   90.00
_cell.angle_gamma   90.00
#
_symmetry.space_group_name_H-M   'P 1'
#
loop_
_entity.id
_entity.type
_entity.pdbx_description
1 polymer ?
#
loop_
_entity_poly.entity_id
_entity_poly.type
_entity_poly.pdbx_seq_one_letter_code
_entity_poly.pdbx_strand_id
1 'polypeptide(L)'
;MPIGMPRGLPFSVDTWDLSSTRKRHHFLTHAHMDHLQGIAAHGSYPIYCTLLTRTLLRMFFPQLDESMFICIEVGESRVVEDRDGDFTVAAFDAYHCP
;
A
#
# COMPACT_ATOMS: atom_id res chain seq x y z
N MET A 1 15.95 1.12 11.68
CA MET A 1 14.88 1.89 12.34
C MET A 1 13.93 2.32 11.24
N PRO A 2 12.68 1.81 11.17
CA PRO A 2 11.74 2.36 10.22
C PRO A 2 11.53 3.83 10.57
N ILE A 3 11.69 4.71 9.59
CA ILE A 3 11.35 6.12 9.74
C ILE A 3 9.83 6.14 9.90
N GLY A 4 9.36 6.41 11.11
CA GLY A 4 7.94 6.45 11.41
C GLY A 4 7.26 7.54 10.57
N MET A 5 6.14 7.19 9.95
CA MET A 5 5.34 8.16 9.21
C MET A 5 4.90 9.30 10.14
N PRO A 6 4.87 10.56 9.65
CA PRO A 6 4.34 11.68 10.41
C PRO A 6 2.95 11.38 10.99
N ARG A 7 2.74 11.81 12.25
CA ARG A 7 1.42 11.66 12.90
C ARG A 7 0.37 12.47 12.13
N GLY A 8 -0.85 11.93 12.07
CA GLY A 8 -1.98 12.61 11.44
C GLY A 8 -2.18 12.32 9.95
N LEU A 9 -1.24 11.65 9.27
CA LEU A 9 -1.45 11.28 7.86
C LEU A 9 -2.62 10.29 7.71
N PRO A 10 -3.43 10.39 6.63
CA PRO A 10 -4.60 9.55 6.44
C PRO A 10 -4.25 8.12 5.96
N PHE A 11 -2.95 7.86 5.72
CA PHE A 11 -2.46 6.63 5.13
C PHE A 11 -1.38 5.93 5.96
N SER A 12 -1.17 4.64 5.66
CA SER A 12 -0.01 3.85 6.09
C SER A 12 0.78 3.34 4.88
N VAL A 13 2.04 3.00 5.11
CA VAL A 13 2.94 2.41 4.10
C VAL A 13 3.56 1.16 4.71
N ASP A 14 3.51 0.02 4.02
CA ASP A 14 4.17 -1.25 4.35
C ASP A 14 3.97 -1.75 5.79
N THR A 15 2.81 -1.46 6.37
CA THR A 15 2.49 -1.77 7.77
C THR A 15 1.08 -2.35 7.86
N TRP A 16 0.96 -3.49 8.53
CA TRP A 16 -0.27 -4.28 8.61
C TRP A 16 -0.51 -4.75 10.04
N ASP A 17 -1.01 -3.84 10.87
CA ASP A 17 -1.31 -4.06 12.28
C ASP A 17 -2.59 -3.30 12.68
N LEU A 18 -3.00 -3.42 13.94
CA LEU A 18 -4.18 -2.72 14.47
C LEU A 18 -4.09 -1.19 14.38
N SER A 19 -2.89 -0.63 14.24
CA SER A 19 -2.68 0.81 14.08
C SER A 19 -2.85 1.24 12.63
N SER A 20 -2.33 0.45 11.69
CA SER A 20 -2.47 0.73 10.26
C SER A 20 -3.90 0.50 9.79
N THR A 21 -4.66 -0.46 10.34
CA THR A 21 -6.09 -0.65 9.99
C THR A 21 -6.99 0.55 10.32
N ARG A 22 -6.53 1.50 11.14
CA ARG A 22 -7.23 2.76 11.40
C ARG A 22 -6.99 3.82 10.33
N LYS A 23 -6.03 3.60 9.43
CA LYS A 23 -5.78 4.45 8.26
C LYS A 23 -6.79 4.14 7.17
N ARG A 24 -7.09 5.14 6.35
CA ARG A 24 -8.12 5.05 5.30
C ARG A 24 -7.55 4.65 3.96
N HIS A 25 -6.22 4.75 3.81
CA HIS A 25 -5.49 4.42 2.60
C HIS A 25 -4.23 3.66 3.00
N HIS A 26 -3.86 2.65 2.22
CA HIS A 26 -2.67 1.84 2.49
C HIS A 26 -1.82 1.76 1.24
N PHE A 27 -0.51 1.89 1.37
CA PHE A 27 0.43 1.76 0.27
C PHE A 27 1.34 0.57 0.53
N LEU A 28 1.52 -0.27 -0.49
CA LEU A 28 2.52 -1.32 -0.50
C LEU A 28 3.57 -0.96 -1.54
N THR A 29 4.80 -0.72 -1.09
CA THR A 29 5.89 -0.24 -1.96
C THR A 29 6.41 -1.36 -2.86
N HIS A 30 6.64 -2.55 -2.31
CA HIS A 30 7.16 -3.71 -3.04
C HIS A 30 6.88 -5.03 -2.28
N ALA A 31 7.08 -6.15 -2.97
CA ALA A 31 6.71 -7.49 -2.49
C ALA A 31 7.82 -8.26 -1.75
N HIS A 32 8.51 -7.61 -0.80
CA HIS A 32 9.40 -8.31 0.14
C HIS A 32 8.70 -8.68 1.44
N MET A 33 8.98 -9.87 1.97
CA MET A 33 8.22 -10.49 3.07
C MET A 33 8.13 -9.64 4.36
N ASP A 34 9.14 -8.84 4.66
CA ASP A 34 9.12 -7.91 5.79
C ASP A 34 8.10 -6.77 5.61
N HIS A 35 7.86 -6.32 4.37
CA HIS A 35 6.82 -5.33 4.03
C HIS A 35 5.41 -5.93 3.93
N LEU A 36 5.30 -7.27 3.84
CA LEU A 36 4.02 -7.99 3.75
C LEU A 36 3.56 -8.56 5.10
N GLN A 37 4.37 -8.44 6.15
CA GLN A 37 4.06 -9.06 7.44
C GLN A 37 2.73 -8.54 8.01
N GLY A 38 1.76 -9.45 8.15
CA GLY A 38 0.42 -9.14 8.68
C GLY A 38 -0.63 -8.77 7.63
N ILE A 39 -0.27 -8.60 6.36
CA ILE A 39 -1.20 -8.12 5.32
C ILE A 39 -2.42 -9.03 5.11
N ALA A 40 -2.23 -10.34 5.23
CA ALA A 40 -3.32 -11.31 5.11
C ALA A 40 -4.38 -11.20 6.23
N ALA A 41 -3.98 -10.67 7.40
CA ALA A 41 -4.86 -10.53 8.56
C ALA A 41 -5.42 -9.11 8.71
N HIS A 42 -4.65 -8.10 8.28
CA HIS A 42 -4.93 -6.68 8.58
C HIS A 42 -5.07 -5.80 7.33
N GLY A 43 -4.80 -6.33 6.14
CA GLY A 43 -4.99 -5.60 4.88
C GLY A 43 -6.46 -5.28 4.65
N SER A 44 -6.73 -4.05 4.22
CA SER A 44 -8.07 -3.55 3.92
C SER A 44 -8.04 -2.63 2.71
N TYR A 45 -9.14 -2.57 1.97
CA TYR A 45 -9.28 -1.61 0.86
C TYR A 45 -9.19 -0.16 1.36
N PRO A 46 -8.56 0.76 0.60
CA PRO A 46 -7.77 0.53 -0.61
C PRO A 46 -6.28 0.30 -0.32
N ILE A 47 -5.70 -0.69 -1.00
CA ILE A 47 -4.24 -0.92 -1.05
C ILE A 47 -3.70 -0.47 -2.41
N TYR A 48 -2.91 0.60 -2.40
CA TYR A 48 -2.24 1.13 -3.58
C TYR A 48 -0.87 0.46 -3.78
N CYS A 49 -0.61 -0.04 -4.98
CA CYS A 49 0.68 -0.62 -5.37
C CYS A 49 0.78 -0.74 -6.90
N THR A 50 1.93 -1.17 -7.43
CA THR A 50 2.03 -1.52 -8.86
C THR A 50 1.32 -2.85 -9.16
N LEU A 51 0.94 -3.06 -10.43
CA LEU A 51 0.37 -4.32 -10.90
C LEU A 51 1.28 -5.51 -10.59
N LEU A 52 2.60 -5.33 -10.75
CA LEU A 52 3.59 -6.36 -10.44
C LEU A 52 3.57 -6.73 -8.95
N THR A 53 3.60 -5.73 -8.07
CA THR A 53 3.49 -5.95 -6.60
C THR A 53 2.20 -6.69 -6.23
N ARG A 54 1.05 -6.28 -6.78
CA ARG A 54 -0.23 -6.96 -6.56
C ARG A 54 -0.19 -8.42 -7.02
N THR A 55 0.40 -8.67 -8.18
CA THR A 55 0.49 -10.01 -8.77
C THR A 55 1.36 -10.92 -7.90
N LEU A 56 2.53 -10.45 -7.48
CA LEU A 56 3.42 -11.18 -6.57
C LEU A 56 2.73 -11.47 -5.23
N LEU A 57 2.14 -10.45 -4.61
CA LEU A 57 1.43 -10.57 -3.34
C LEU A 57 0.35 -11.66 -3.39
N ARG A 58 -0.44 -11.73 -4.46
CA ARG A 58 -1.50 -12.74 -4.59
C ARG A 58 -0.99 -14.17 -4.81
N MET A 59 0.22 -14.34 -5.34
CA MET A 59 0.84 -15.67 -5.36
C MET A 59 1.20 -16.15 -3.95
N PHE A 60 1.64 -15.24 -3.07
CA PHE A 60 1.94 -15.57 -1.67
C PHE A 60 0.69 -15.65 -0.79
N PHE A 61 -0.33 -14.84 -1.08
CA PHE A 61 -1.56 -14.72 -0.30
C PHE A 61 -2.79 -14.78 -1.21
N PRO A 62 -3.12 -15.97 -1.77
CA PRO A 62 -4.21 -16.14 -2.74
C PRO A 62 -5.61 -15.85 -2.16
N GLN A 63 -5.75 -15.78 -0.84
CA GLN A 63 -6.98 -15.41 -0.15
C GLN A 63 -7.31 -13.91 -0.22
N LEU A 64 -6.37 -13.05 -0.63
CA LEU A 64 -6.62 -11.62 -0.78
C LEU A 64 -7.39 -11.35 -2.08
N ASP A 65 -8.49 -10.60 -1.94
CA ASP A 65 -9.39 -10.28 -3.04
C ASP A 65 -8.79 -9.19 -3.95
N GLU A 66 -8.94 -9.32 -5.26
CA GLU A 66 -8.41 -8.35 -6.24
C GLU A 66 -9.00 -6.95 -6.07
N SER A 67 -10.25 -6.85 -5.63
CA SER A 67 -10.95 -5.58 -5.42
C SER A 67 -10.37 -4.74 -4.29
N MET A 68 -9.52 -5.33 -3.43
CA MET A 68 -8.82 -4.59 -2.38
C MET A 68 -7.76 -3.62 -2.93
N PHE A 69 -7.32 -3.82 -4.18
CA PHE A 69 -6.16 -3.14 -4.74
C PHE A 69 -6.53 -2.06 -5.75
N ILE A 70 -5.80 -0.96 -5.70
CA ILE A 70 -5.82 0.09 -6.71
C ILE A 70 -4.41 0.19 -7.29
N CYS A 71 -4.24 -0.17 -8.57
CA CYS A 71 -2.93 -0.11 -9.19
C CYS A 71 -2.50 1.34 -9.49
N ILE A 72 -1.25 1.67 -9.20
CA ILE A 72 -0.58 2.92 -9.60
C ILE A 72 0.79 2.54 -10.18
N GLU A 73 0.96 2.77 -11.48
CA GLU A 73 2.19 2.42 -12.19
C GLU A 73 3.24 3.52 -12.13
N VAL A 74 4.51 3.15 -12.31
CA VAL A 74 5.62 4.09 -12.31
C VAL A 74 5.41 5.19 -13.34
N GLY A 75 5.60 6.44 -12.93
CA GLY A 75 5.36 7.63 -13.75
C GLY A 75 3.90 8.11 -13.74
N GLU A 76 2.97 7.35 -13.17
CA GLU A 76 1.60 7.81 -12.96
C GLU A 76 1.49 8.67 -11.70
N SER A 77 0.58 9.65 -11.76
CA SER A 77 0.10 10.38 -10.60
C SER A 77 -1.41 10.20 -10.48
N ARG A 78 -1.90 10.07 -9.25
CA ARG A 78 -3.33 9.98 -8.95
C ARG A 78 -3.69 10.89 -7.80
N VAL A 79 -4.86 11.52 -7.91
CA VAL A 79 -5.51 12.19 -6.79
C VAL A 79 -6.21 11.12 -5.95
N VAL A 80 -5.94 11.13 -4.65
CA VAL A 80 -6.61 10.32 -3.65
C VAL A 80 -7.58 11.23 -2.90
N GLU A 81 -8.87 10.95 -3.08
CA GLU A 81 -9.93 11.65 -2.38
C GLU A 81 -9.94 11.21 -0.91
N ASP A 82 -9.87 12.17 0.00
CA ASP A 82 -9.90 11.90 1.44
C ASP A 82 -10.74 12.96 2.16
N ARG A 83 -11.43 12.53 3.22
CA ARG A 83 -12.33 13.39 4.01
C ARG A 83 -11.63 14.61 4.64
N ASP A 84 -10.32 14.50 4.90
CA ASP A 84 -9.51 15.55 5.53
C ASP A 84 -8.79 16.42 4.48
N GLY A 85 -9.05 16.17 3.19
CA GLY A 85 -8.49 16.88 2.05
C GLY A 85 -7.77 15.95 1.08
N ASP A 86 -8.06 16.12 -0.20
CA ASP A 86 -7.45 15.32 -1.27
C ASP A 86 -5.94 15.50 -1.31
N PHE A 87 -5.24 14.44 -1.70
CA PHE A 87 -3.79 14.47 -1.88
C PHE A 87 -3.36 13.72 -3.13
N THR A 88 -2.30 14.20 -3.78
CA THR A 88 -1.75 13.54 -4.97
C THR A 88 -0.65 12.57 -4.58
N VAL A 89 -0.70 11.37 -5.14
CA VAL A 89 0.34 10.36 -5.02
C VAL A 89 0.93 10.08 -6.39
N ALA A 90 2.24 9.83 -6.44
CA ALA A 90 2.93 9.46 -7.66
C ALA A 90 3.86 8.29 -7.38
N ALA A 91 3.86 7.29 -8.27
CA ALA A 91 4.76 6.16 -8.17
C ALA A 91 6.05 6.44 -8.95
N PHE A 92 7.19 6.19 -8.30
CA PHE A 92 8.52 6.33 -8.89
C PHE A 92 9.25 4.99 -8.81
N ASP A 93 10.13 4.75 -9.78
CA ASP A 93 11.02 3.59 -9.74
C ASP A 93 12.01 3.76 -8.57
N ALA A 94 12.02 2.78 -7.67
CA ALA A 94 12.91 2.75 -6.52
C ALA A 94 14.29 2.16 -6.85
N TYR A 95 14.49 1.59 -8.04
CA TYR A 95 15.70 0.87 -8.44
C TYR A 95 16.12 -0.22 -7.44
N HIS A 96 15.14 -0.95 -6.90
CA HIS A 96 15.33 -1.91 -5.81
C HIS A 96 15.07 -3.36 -6.23
N CYS A 97 13.82 -3.69 -6.55
CA CYS A 97 13.41 -5.00 -7.07
C CYS A 97 12.39 -4.81 -8.21
N PRO A 98 12.06 -5.86 -8.98
CA PRO A 98 11.02 -5.80 -10.01
C PRO A 98 9.66 -5.38 -9.45
#